data_AF-A0A662Q254-F1
#
_entry.id   AF-A0A662Q254-F1
#
_cell.length_a   1.000
_cell.length_b   1.000
_cell.length_c   1.000
_cell.angle_alpha   90.00
_cell.angle_beta   90.00
_cell.angle_gamma   90.00
#
_symmetry.space_group_name_H-M   'P 1'
#
loop_
_entity.id
_entity.type
_entity.pdbx_description
1 polymer ?
#
loop_
_entity_poly.entity_id
_entity_poly.type
_entity_poly.pdbx_seq_one_letter_code
_entity_poly.pdbx_strand_id
1 'polypeptide(L)'
;FGRRIFTPLWMDPFENIISFLIFSVFIGIIHIMSGLILRMVNLIIRREYIDVLTVSLPSILLYGLIAFFLMDYKLNLNLWFSGPIYLVAAAFALLILGKPVVVMLLKSEDPIRVLGERIFEGGELTLSFISNTASYTRILALLMTHWALLKSIYAISDLVSATPFLGGTIATLIVVGGNIFVIAFEGLVVFIHTLRLHFYEWFSKFYEGMGMEFQPFKYHQRFVEILHSNVR
;
A
#
# COMPACT_ATOMS: atom_id res chain seq x y z
N PHE A 1 -4.50 31.07 -4.22
CA PHE A 1 -4.42 30.42 -5.54
C PHE A 1 -5.17 31.34 -6.51
N GLY A 2 -4.47 32.02 -7.44
CA GLY A 2 -5.05 33.16 -8.20
C GLY A 2 -4.08 34.33 -8.44
N ARG A 3 -2.95 34.36 -7.74
CA ARG A 3 -1.73 35.03 -8.20
C ARG A 3 -0.69 33.97 -8.50
N ARG A 4 -0.31 33.84 -9.77
CA ARG A 4 0.81 33.01 -10.22
C ARG A 4 2.11 33.66 -9.73
N ILE A 5 2.46 33.48 -8.45
CA ILE A 5 3.76 33.92 -7.92
C ILE A 5 4.82 32.83 -8.11
N PHE A 6 4.40 31.56 -8.21
CA PHE A 6 5.27 30.43 -8.55
C PHE A 6 4.65 29.61 -9.67
N THR A 7 5.44 29.36 -10.71
CA THR A 7 5.14 28.38 -11.76
C THR A 7 5.07 26.98 -11.12
N PRO A 8 4.04 26.16 -11.42
CA PRO A 8 3.98 24.79 -10.94
C PRO A 8 5.21 24.03 -11.45
N LEU A 9 6.09 23.64 -10.53
CA LEU A 9 7.41 23.09 -10.85
C LEU A 9 7.36 21.64 -11.33
N TRP A 10 6.18 20.98 -11.27
CA TRP A 10 6.04 19.59 -11.70
C TRP A 10 4.81 19.28 -12.53
N MET A 11 3.58 19.32 -11.99
CA MET A 11 2.37 19.06 -12.77
C MET A 11 1.15 19.72 -12.12
N ASP A 12 0.29 20.36 -12.92
CA ASP A 12 -1.06 20.71 -12.48
C ASP A 12 -1.91 19.42 -12.41
N PRO A 13 -2.46 19.03 -11.24
CA PRO A 13 -3.16 17.75 -11.05
C PRO A 13 -4.37 17.52 -11.98
N PHE A 14 -4.89 18.59 -12.59
CA PHE A 14 -6.06 18.54 -13.48
C PHE A 14 -5.70 18.38 -14.95
N GLU A 15 -4.49 18.74 -15.39
CA GLU A 15 -4.11 18.60 -16.80
C GLU A 15 -3.70 17.16 -17.15
N ASN A 16 -3.24 16.37 -16.18
CA ASN A 16 -2.81 14.98 -16.40
C ASN A 16 -3.12 14.05 -15.20
N ILE A 17 -4.42 13.82 -14.93
CA ILE A 17 -4.90 12.86 -13.92
C ILE A 17 -4.28 11.46 -14.13
N ILE A 18 -4.15 11.03 -15.38
CA ILE A 18 -3.55 9.73 -15.75
C ILE A 18 -2.07 9.65 -15.33
N SER A 19 -1.30 10.74 -15.42
CA SER A 19 0.09 10.74 -14.96
C SER A 19 0.20 10.58 -13.45
N PHE A 20 -0.70 11.22 -12.68
CA PHE A 20 -0.77 11.02 -11.23
C PHE A 20 -1.23 9.62 -10.85
N LEU A 21 -2.14 9.01 -11.63
CA LEU A 21 -2.54 7.62 -11.45
C LEU A 21 -1.35 6.67 -11.62
N ILE A 22 -0.58 6.83 -12.70
CA ILE A 22 0.60 6.01 -12.98
C ILE A 22 1.65 6.19 -11.88
N PHE A 23 1.89 7.43 -11.44
CA PHE A 23 2.80 7.73 -10.32
C PHE A 23 2.35 7.06 -9.01
N SER A 24 1.06 7.14 -8.69
CA SER A 24 0.47 6.52 -7.51
C SER A 24 0.62 4.99 -7.51
N VAL A 25 0.37 4.36 -8.67
CA VAL A 25 0.56 2.92 -8.86
C VAL A 25 2.04 2.54 -8.75
N PHE A 26 2.95 3.36 -9.28
CA PHE A 26 4.38 3.15 -9.19
C PHE A 26 4.89 3.15 -7.74
N ILE A 27 4.44 4.10 -6.92
CA ILE A 27 4.72 4.10 -5.48
C ILE A 27 4.21 2.81 -4.83
N GLY A 28 3.02 2.35 -5.21
CA GLY A 28 2.46 1.08 -4.74
C GLY A 28 3.30 -0.13 -5.09
N ILE A 29 3.80 -0.18 -6.33
CA ILE A 29 4.70 -1.22 -6.81
C ILE A 29 5.97 -1.27 -5.96
N ILE A 30 6.62 -0.12 -5.74
CA ILE A 30 7.84 -0.06 -4.92
C ILE A 30 7.54 -0.52 -3.48
N HIS A 31 6.42 -0.07 -2.91
CA HIS A 31 6.05 -0.41 -1.55
C HIS A 31 5.78 -1.92 -1.40
N ILE A 32 4.99 -2.53 -2.30
CA ILE A 32 4.72 -3.97 -2.30
C ILE A 32 6.01 -4.76 -2.54
N MET A 33 6.89 -4.28 -3.43
CA MET A 33 8.19 -4.92 -3.67
C MET A 33 9.05 -4.97 -2.41
N SER A 34 9.09 -3.88 -1.64
CA SER A 34 9.81 -3.86 -0.37
C SER A 34 9.29 -4.93 0.61
N GLY A 35 7.97 -5.14 0.69
CA GLY A 35 7.36 -6.17 1.55
C GLY A 35 7.70 -7.59 1.09
N LEU A 36 7.77 -7.83 -0.22
CA LEU A 36 8.17 -9.13 -0.78
C LEU A 36 9.67 -9.42 -0.56
N ILE A 37 10.52 -8.40 -0.61
CA ILE A 37 11.94 -8.51 -0.24
C ILE A 37 12.07 -8.89 1.25
N LEU A 38 11.31 -8.26 2.14
CA LEU A 38 11.31 -8.61 3.56
C LEU A 38 10.86 -10.05 3.80
N ARG A 39 9.86 -10.54 3.06
CA ARG A 39 9.46 -11.95 3.10
C ARG A 39 10.63 -12.88 2.71
N MET A 40 11.36 -12.54 1.65
CA MET A 40 12.55 -13.30 1.25
C MET A 40 13.62 -13.32 2.35
N VAL A 41 13.90 -12.17 2.97
CA VAL A 41 14.85 -12.07 4.08
C VAL A 41 14.42 -12.94 5.26
N ASN A 42 13.13 -12.94 5.62
CA ASN A 42 12.61 -13.77 6.71
C ASN A 42 12.82 -15.28 6.44
N LEU A 43 12.55 -15.74 5.22
CA LEU A 43 12.76 -17.14 4.82
C LEU A 43 14.25 -17.54 4.81
N ILE A 44 15.14 -16.61 4.43
CA ILE A 44 16.59 -16.82 4.50
C ILE A 44 17.04 -16.97 5.95
N ILE A 45 16.53 -16.14 6.87
CA ILE A 45 16.84 -16.22 8.31
C ILE A 45 16.37 -17.56 8.89
N ARG A 46 15.21 -18.07 8.46
CA ARG A 46 14.66 -19.38 8.86
C ARG A 46 15.39 -20.58 8.23
N ARG A 47 16.36 -20.35 7.33
CA ARG A 47 17.13 -21.37 6.59
C ARG A 47 16.28 -22.32 5.71
N GLU A 48 15.11 -21.87 5.28
CA GLU A 48 14.20 -22.63 4.40
C GLU A 48 14.53 -22.36 2.91
N TYR A 49 15.68 -22.85 2.45
CA TYR A 49 16.19 -22.54 1.10
C TYR A 49 15.27 -23.00 -0.04
N ILE A 50 14.51 -24.07 0.15
CA ILE A 50 13.57 -24.58 -0.85
C ILE A 50 12.44 -23.56 -1.08
N ASP A 51 11.88 -22.99 -0.01
CA ASP A 51 10.80 -22.02 -0.10
C ASP A 51 11.28 -20.64 -0.59
N VAL A 52 12.54 -20.27 -0.29
CA VAL A 52 13.18 -19.08 -0.88
C VAL A 52 13.21 -19.20 -2.41
N LEU A 53 13.71 -20.32 -2.94
CA LEU A 53 13.90 -20.52 -4.38
C LEU A 53 12.58 -20.76 -5.12
N THR A 54 11.63 -21.48 -4.52
CA THR A 54 10.40 -21.91 -5.20
C THR A 54 9.22 -20.97 -5.00
N VAL A 55 9.23 -20.13 -3.95
CA VAL A 55 8.09 -19.25 -3.62
C VAL A 55 8.50 -17.78 -3.63
N SER A 56 9.55 -17.41 -2.90
CA SER A 56 9.86 -15.99 -2.69
C SER A 56 10.48 -15.33 -3.93
N LEU A 57 11.54 -15.93 -4.47
CA LEU A 57 12.22 -15.46 -5.68
C LEU A 57 11.28 -15.37 -6.89
N PRO A 58 10.46 -16.39 -7.19
CA PRO A 58 9.55 -16.37 -8.33
C PRO A 58 8.43 -15.35 -8.15
N SER A 59 7.95 -15.14 -6.92
CA SER A 59 6.97 -14.09 -6.61
C SER A 59 7.53 -12.69 -6.85
N ILE A 60 8.78 -12.44 -6.44
CA ILE A 60 9.45 -11.15 -6.67
C ILE A 60 9.65 -10.92 -8.16
N LEU A 61 10.13 -11.95 -8.87
CA LEU A 61 10.33 -11.91 -10.32
C LEU A 61 9.01 -11.63 -11.05
N LEU A 62 7.94 -12.35 -10.70
CA LEU A 62 6.62 -12.19 -11.31
C LEU A 62 6.10 -10.77 -11.10
N TYR A 63 6.09 -10.28 -9.86
CA TYR A 63 5.56 -8.95 -9.57
C TYR A 63 6.42 -7.85 -10.21
N GLY A 64 7.74 -7.98 -10.16
CA GLY A 64 8.68 -7.05 -10.80
C GLY A 64 8.55 -7.02 -12.33
N LEU A 65 8.33 -8.16 -12.97
CA LEU A 65 8.06 -8.21 -14.41
C LEU A 65 6.73 -7.56 -14.77
N ILE A 66 5.65 -7.89 -14.06
CA ILE A 66 4.34 -7.25 -14.28
C ILE A 66 4.45 -5.74 -14.12
N ALA A 67 5.17 -5.27 -13.11
CA ALA A 67 5.44 -3.84 -12.90
C ALA A 67 6.22 -3.20 -14.05
N PHE A 68 7.30 -3.84 -14.51
CA PHE A 68 8.09 -3.36 -15.65
C PHE A 68 7.23 -3.23 -16.92
N PHE A 69 6.43 -4.25 -17.22
CA PHE A 69 5.50 -4.24 -18.35
C PHE A 69 4.45 -3.13 -18.25
N LEU A 70 3.95 -2.86 -17.04
CA LEU A 70 2.98 -1.81 -16.79
C LEU A 70 3.56 -0.41 -17.08
N MET A 71 4.85 -0.20 -16.80
CA MET A 71 5.53 1.08 -17.04
C MET A 71 5.86 1.30 -18.52
N ASP A 72 6.42 0.30 -19.19
CA ASP A 72 6.99 0.48 -20.54
C ASP A 72 5.91 0.41 -21.65
N TYR A 73 4.97 -0.53 -21.53
CA TYR A 73 3.95 -0.78 -22.56
C TYR A 73 2.57 -0.18 -22.23
N LYS A 74 2.41 0.44 -21.06
CA LYS A 74 1.13 0.97 -20.54
C LYS A 74 0.02 -0.10 -20.62
N LEU A 75 -1.25 0.31 -20.83
CA LEU A 75 -2.41 -0.60 -20.97
C LEU A 75 -2.61 -1.14 -22.40
N ASN A 76 -1.59 -1.13 -23.24
CA ASN A 76 -1.74 -1.55 -24.63
C ASN A 76 -1.63 -3.08 -24.75
N LEU A 77 -2.79 -3.76 -24.70
CA LEU A 77 -2.89 -5.22 -24.67
C LEU A 77 -2.16 -5.89 -25.85
N ASN A 78 -2.16 -5.26 -27.03
CA ASN A 78 -1.55 -5.84 -28.22
C ASN A 78 -0.01 -5.94 -28.10
N LEU A 79 0.61 -4.94 -27.47
CA LEU A 79 2.04 -4.94 -27.19
C LEU A 79 2.41 -5.90 -26.06
N TRP A 80 1.52 -6.07 -25.06
CA TRP A 80 1.66 -7.09 -24.02
C TRP A 80 1.75 -8.50 -24.61
N PHE A 81 0.88 -8.84 -25.57
CA PHE A 81 0.91 -10.15 -26.23
C PHE A 81 2.08 -10.32 -27.22
N SER A 82 2.59 -9.23 -27.80
CA SER A 82 3.77 -9.28 -28.70
C SER A 82 5.12 -9.24 -27.96
N GLY A 83 5.15 -8.79 -26.71
CA GLY A 83 6.34 -8.70 -25.88
C GLY A 83 6.71 -10.02 -25.20
N PRO A 84 7.67 -10.04 -24.26
CA PRO A 84 8.09 -11.24 -23.54
C PRO A 84 7.07 -11.69 -22.47
N ILE A 85 5.79 -11.80 -22.83
CA ILE A 85 4.74 -12.38 -21.96
C ILE A 85 5.09 -13.79 -21.50
N TYR A 86 5.87 -14.51 -22.32
CA TYR A 86 6.45 -15.81 -22.00
C TYR A 86 7.31 -15.78 -20.73
N LEU A 87 7.98 -14.67 -20.43
CA LEU A 87 8.81 -14.52 -19.24
C LEU A 87 7.94 -14.41 -17.97
N VAL A 88 6.82 -13.68 -18.05
CA VAL A 88 5.82 -13.61 -16.97
C VAL A 88 5.16 -14.97 -16.77
N ALA A 89 4.78 -15.63 -17.85
CA ALA A 89 4.21 -16.97 -17.82
C ALA A 89 5.20 -18.00 -17.24
N ALA A 90 6.48 -17.90 -17.57
CA ALA A 90 7.54 -18.74 -17.00
C ALA A 90 7.72 -18.50 -15.51
N ALA A 91 7.70 -17.24 -15.05
CA ALA A 91 7.77 -16.90 -13.62
C ALA A 91 6.57 -17.48 -12.85
N PHE A 92 5.37 -17.39 -13.43
CA PHE A 92 4.16 -17.95 -12.84
C PHE A 92 4.18 -19.49 -12.83
N ALA A 93 4.61 -20.11 -13.91
CA ALA A 93 4.79 -21.55 -13.99
C ALA A 93 5.80 -22.04 -12.96
N LEU A 94 6.92 -21.33 -12.77
CA LEU A 94 7.95 -21.67 -11.79
C LEU A 94 7.44 -21.51 -10.35
N LEU A 95 6.56 -20.53 -10.07
CA LEU A 95 5.90 -20.37 -8.77
C LEU A 95 5.00 -21.59 -8.44
N ILE A 96 4.19 -22.04 -9.40
CA ILE A 96 3.26 -23.17 -9.20
C ILE A 96 4.00 -24.51 -9.16
N LEU A 97 4.91 -24.73 -10.12
CA LEU A 97 5.56 -26.01 -10.34
C LEU A 97 6.85 -26.21 -9.53
N GLY A 98 7.46 -25.14 -9.02
CA GLY A 98 8.76 -25.21 -8.35
C GLY A 98 8.77 -26.18 -7.16
N LYS A 99 7.82 -26.04 -6.24
CA LYS A 99 7.72 -26.90 -5.03
C LYS A 99 7.33 -28.35 -5.36
N PRO A 100 6.29 -28.66 -6.16
CA PRO A 100 5.94 -30.05 -6.47
C PRO A 100 7.05 -30.78 -7.26
N VAL A 101 7.82 -30.09 -8.11
CA VAL A 101 8.99 -30.70 -8.79
C VAL A 101 10.08 -31.06 -7.77
N VAL A 102 10.37 -30.19 -6.81
CA VAL A 102 11.34 -30.46 -5.74
C VAL A 102 10.88 -31.61 -4.83
N VAL A 103 9.59 -31.68 -4.50
CA VAL A 103 9.00 -32.78 -3.71
C VAL A 103 9.06 -34.11 -4.47
N MET A 104 8.80 -34.11 -5.79
CA MET A 104 8.92 -35.30 -6.62
C MET A 104 10.37 -35.83 -6.68
N LEU A 105 11.36 -34.93 -6.65
CA LEU A 105 12.78 -35.27 -6.57
C LEU A 105 13.19 -35.79 -5.18
N LEU A 106 12.63 -35.23 -4.10
CA LEU A 106 12.91 -35.61 -2.71
C LEU A 106 12.07 -36.79 -2.21
N LYS A 107 11.13 -37.32 -3.02
CA LYS A 107 10.30 -38.51 -2.74
C LYS A 107 9.61 -38.51 -1.35
N SER A 108 9.29 -37.33 -0.84
CA SER A 108 8.87 -37.15 0.56
C SER A 108 7.35 -37.01 0.76
N GLU A 109 6.59 -36.56 -0.26
CA GLU A 109 5.13 -36.36 -0.17
C GLU A 109 4.41 -36.65 -1.50
N ASP A 110 3.07 -36.76 -1.46
CA ASP A 110 2.20 -36.89 -2.63
C ASP A 110 2.25 -35.64 -3.52
N PRO A 111 2.88 -35.70 -4.71
CA PRO A 111 3.10 -34.52 -5.56
C PRO A 111 1.81 -33.85 -6.02
N ILE A 112 0.73 -34.63 -6.15
CA ILE A 112 -0.59 -34.16 -6.60
C ILE A 112 -1.22 -33.23 -5.54
N ARG A 113 -1.07 -33.56 -4.24
CA ARG A 113 -1.60 -32.73 -3.15
C ARG A 113 -0.88 -31.38 -3.10
N VAL A 114 0.44 -31.41 -3.14
CA VAL A 114 1.29 -30.21 -3.16
C VAL A 114 0.97 -29.35 -4.39
N LEU A 115 0.76 -29.96 -5.57
CA LEU A 115 0.37 -29.20 -6.76
C LEU A 115 -0.98 -28.48 -6.58
N GLY A 116 -1.97 -29.13 -5.99
CA GLY A 116 -3.29 -28.54 -5.71
C GLY A 116 -3.20 -27.32 -4.78
N GLU A 117 -2.47 -27.46 -3.68
CA GLU A 117 -2.20 -26.36 -2.73
C GLU A 117 -1.50 -25.19 -3.43
N ARG A 118 -0.50 -25.47 -4.28
CA ARG A 118 0.28 -24.44 -4.98
C ARG A 118 -0.48 -23.69 -6.06
N ILE A 119 -1.41 -24.34 -6.77
CA ILE A 119 -2.29 -23.66 -7.72
C ILE A 119 -3.18 -22.65 -6.96
N PHE A 120 -3.72 -23.05 -5.82
CA PHE A 120 -4.54 -22.17 -4.98
C PHE A 120 -3.73 -21.00 -4.43
N GLU A 121 -2.59 -21.28 -3.78
CA GLU A 121 -1.68 -20.25 -3.26
C GLU A 121 -1.17 -19.29 -4.34
N GLY A 122 -0.78 -19.81 -5.51
CA GLY A 122 -0.33 -18.99 -6.64
C GLY A 122 -1.44 -18.09 -7.21
N GLY A 123 -2.67 -18.60 -7.27
CA GLY A 123 -3.86 -17.83 -7.62
C GLY A 123 -4.14 -16.71 -6.62
N GLU A 124 -4.14 -17.02 -5.33
CA GLU A 124 -4.35 -16.05 -4.26
C GLU A 124 -3.26 -14.96 -4.26
N LEU A 125 -1.99 -15.33 -4.43
CA LEU A 125 -0.88 -14.38 -4.53
C LEU A 125 -1.05 -13.42 -5.72
N THR A 126 -1.45 -13.94 -6.88
CA THR A 126 -1.66 -13.13 -8.10
C THR A 126 -2.84 -12.18 -7.94
N LEU A 127 -3.97 -12.68 -7.41
CA LEU A 127 -5.14 -11.85 -7.09
C LEU A 127 -4.79 -10.78 -6.05
N SER A 128 -3.98 -11.13 -5.05
CA SER A 128 -3.49 -10.19 -4.06
C SER A 128 -2.60 -9.11 -4.66
N PHE A 129 -1.75 -9.43 -5.65
CA PHE A 129 -0.95 -8.42 -6.36
C PHE A 129 -1.82 -7.42 -7.11
N ILE A 130 -2.86 -7.89 -7.82
CA ILE A 130 -3.80 -7.02 -8.52
C ILE A 130 -4.58 -6.16 -7.53
N SER A 131 -5.15 -6.78 -6.49
CA SER A 131 -5.95 -6.10 -5.46
C SER A 131 -5.13 -5.03 -4.73
N ASN A 132 -3.91 -5.39 -4.29
CA ASN A 132 -3.04 -4.46 -3.58
C ASN A 132 -2.63 -3.30 -4.48
N THR A 133 -2.24 -3.55 -5.74
CA THR A 133 -1.87 -2.48 -6.68
C THR A 133 -3.05 -1.55 -6.98
N ALA A 134 -4.25 -2.10 -7.17
CA ALA A 134 -5.48 -1.31 -7.36
C ALA A 134 -5.81 -0.45 -6.13
N SER A 135 -5.49 -0.92 -4.93
CA SER A 135 -5.70 -0.17 -3.69
C SER A 135 -4.91 1.15 -3.62
N TYR A 136 -3.76 1.25 -4.30
CA TYR A 136 -2.97 2.48 -4.35
C TYR A 136 -3.63 3.60 -5.17
N THR A 137 -4.64 3.31 -6.00
CA THR A 137 -5.46 4.36 -6.66
C THR A 137 -6.11 5.32 -5.65
N ARG A 138 -6.24 4.88 -4.40
CA ARG A 138 -6.69 5.68 -3.27
C ARG A 138 -5.83 6.92 -3.00
N ILE A 139 -4.51 6.86 -3.23
CA ILE A 139 -3.62 8.03 -3.04
C ILE A 139 -3.99 9.14 -4.03
N LEU A 140 -4.25 8.79 -5.30
CA LEU A 140 -4.78 9.72 -6.30
C LEU A 140 -6.13 10.32 -5.86
N ALA A 141 -7.05 9.48 -5.39
CA ALA A 141 -8.37 9.95 -4.95
C ALA A 141 -8.27 10.98 -3.82
N LEU A 142 -7.42 10.72 -2.82
CA LEU A 142 -7.17 11.65 -1.70
C LEU A 142 -6.57 12.97 -2.20
N LEU A 143 -5.58 12.92 -3.11
CA LEU A 143 -5.00 14.11 -3.71
C LEU A 143 -6.03 14.95 -4.48
N MET A 144 -6.93 14.30 -5.21
CA MET A 144 -8.01 14.96 -5.95
C MET A 144 -9.03 15.61 -5.01
N THR A 145 -9.42 14.91 -3.94
CA THR A 145 -10.32 15.45 -2.92
C THR A 145 -9.71 16.64 -2.20
N HIS A 146 -8.43 16.57 -1.80
CA HIS A 146 -7.69 17.69 -1.22
C HIS A 146 -7.83 18.96 -2.06
N TRP A 147 -7.52 18.81 -3.34
CA TRP A 147 -7.49 19.93 -4.27
C TRP A 147 -8.88 20.48 -4.53
N ALA A 148 -9.88 19.60 -4.68
CA ALA A 148 -11.28 20.00 -4.86
C ALA A 148 -11.81 20.78 -3.64
N LEU A 149 -11.50 20.33 -2.42
CA LEU A 149 -11.92 20.98 -1.18
C LEU A 149 -11.27 22.37 -1.04
N LEU A 150 -9.95 22.47 -1.23
CA LEU A 150 -9.26 23.76 -1.20
C LEU A 150 -9.82 24.72 -2.25
N LYS A 151 -10.00 24.25 -3.50
CA LYS A 151 -10.57 25.07 -4.58
C LYS A 151 -11.96 25.57 -4.21
N SER A 152 -12.79 24.75 -3.57
CA SER A 152 -14.13 25.16 -3.14
C SER A 152 -14.10 26.25 -2.07
N ILE A 153 -13.19 26.15 -1.08
CA ILE A 153 -13.03 27.15 -0.02
C ILE A 153 -12.56 28.49 -0.60
N TYR A 154 -11.57 28.46 -1.50
CA TYR A 154 -11.10 29.68 -2.16
C TYR A 154 -12.18 30.28 -3.07
N ALA A 155 -12.95 29.46 -3.80
CA ALA A 155 -14.06 29.97 -4.61
C ALA A 155 -15.14 30.65 -3.77
N ILE A 156 -15.51 30.07 -2.62
CA ILE A 156 -16.48 30.69 -1.69
C ILE A 156 -15.90 32.00 -1.11
N SER A 157 -14.63 32.01 -0.73
CA SER A 157 -13.94 33.21 -0.26
C SER A 157 -13.97 34.34 -1.31
N ASP A 158 -13.67 34.02 -2.57
CA ASP A 158 -13.67 35.00 -3.66
C ASP A 158 -15.07 35.58 -3.90
N LEU A 159 -16.12 34.75 -3.86
CA LEU A 159 -17.51 35.21 -3.98
C LEU A 159 -17.90 36.16 -2.83
N VAL A 160 -17.51 35.85 -1.60
CA VAL A 160 -17.80 36.69 -0.42
C VAL A 160 -17.00 37.99 -0.43
N SER A 161 -15.77 37.96 -0.97
CA SER A 161 -14.91 39.14 -1.09
C SER A 161 -15.48 40.25 -1.98
N ALA A 162 -16.39 39.91 -2.91
CA ALA A 162 -17.07 40.86 -3.79
C ALA A 162 -18.16 41.70 -3.09
N THR A 163 -18.48 41.42 -1.83
CA THR A 163 -19.51 42.15 -1.06
C THR A 163 -18.94 43.44 -0.43
N PRO A 164 -19.58 44.62 -0.63
CA PRO A 164 -19.12 45.88 -0.03
C PRO A 164 -19.07 45.87 1.51
N PHE A 165 -18.18 46.66 2.09
CA PHE A 165 -17.94 46.92 3.54
C PHE A 165 -17.34 45.79 4.39
N LEU A 166 -17.80 44.54 4.28
CA LEU A 166 -17.36 43.45 5.19
C LEU A 166 -16.79 42.22 4.47
N GLY A 167 -16.82 42.20 3.13
CA GLY A 167 -16.41 41.03 2.33
C GLY A 167 -14.98 40.56 2.58
N GLY A 168 -14.02 41.48 2.74
CA GLY A 168 -12.60 41.13 2.92
C GLY A 168 -12.29 40.42 4.25
N THR A 169 -12.90 40.88 5.35
CA THR A 169 -12.70 40.29 6.68
C THR A 169 -13.34 38.91 6.76
N ILE A 170 -14.55 38.75 6.23
CA ILE A 170 -15.28 37.47 6.21
C ILE A 170 -14.56 36.47 5.29
N ALA A 171 -14.11 36.90 4.10
CA ALA A 171 -13.33 36.06 3.19
C ALA A 171 -12.05 35.51 3.85
N THR A 172 -11.32 36.37 4.57
CA THR A 172 -10.11 35.94 5.31
C THR A 172 -10.45 34.90 6.39
N LEU A 173 -11.54 35.10 7.12
CA LEU A 173 -12.01 34.15 8.13
C LEU A 173 -12.41 32.79 7.52
N ILE A 174 -13.08 32.80 6.36
CA ILE A 174 -13.42 31.59 5.61
C ILE A 174 -12.17 30.85 5.12
N VAL A 175 -11.16 31.56 4.62
CA VAL A 175 -9.91 30.92 4.18
C VAL A 175 -9.19 30.30 5.37
N VAL A 176 -9.01 31.04 6.48
CA VAL A 176 -8.31 30.52 7.66
C VAL A 176 -9.07 29.34 8.26
N GLY A 177 -10.37 29.49 8.52
CA GLY A 177 -11.20 28.43 9.08
C GLY A 177 -11.32 27.21 8.16
N GLY A 178 -11.49 27.44 6.86
CA GLY A 178 -11.58 26.40 5.85
C GLY A 178 -10.28 25.60 5.72
N ASN A 179 -9.11 26.25 5.74
CA ASN A 179 -7.83 25.54 5.71
C ASN A 179 -7.63 24.69 6.98
N ILE A 180 -7.96 25.20 8.17
CA ILE A 180 -7.90 24.43 9.42
C ILE A 180 -8.81 23.20 9.33
N PHE A 181 -10.04 23.39 8.83
CA PHE A 181 -11.00 22.31 8.65
C PHE A 181 -10.48 21.23 7.67
N VAL A 182 -9.95 21.64 6.51
CA VAL A 182 -9.38 20.70 5.53
C VAL A 182 -8.22 19.92 6.12
N ILE A 183 -7.28 20.60 6.81
CA ILE A 183 -6.14 19.94 7.45
C ILE A 183 -6.61 18.89 8.47
N ALA A 184 -7.58 19.23 9.33
CA ALA A 184 -8.08 18.32 10.35
C ALA A 184 -8.84 17.12 9.75
N PHE A 185 -9.80 17.40 8.85
CA PHE A 185 -10.66 16.38 8.27
C PHE A 185 -9.87 15.45 7.35
N GLU A 186 -9.09 16.01 6.43
CA GLU A 186 -8.33 15.23 5.47
C GLU A 186 -7.14 14.53 6.11
N GLY A 187 -6.49 15.16 7.10
CA GLY A 187 -5.44 14.51 7.89
C GLY A 187 -5.93 13.22 8.53
N LEU A 188 -7.14 13.22 9.09
CA LEU A 188 -7.77 12.01 9.65
C LEU A 188 -8.05 10.96 8.56
N VAL A 189 -8.61 11.35 7.42
CA VAL A 189 -8.95 10.43 6.32
C VAL A 189 -7.69 9.79 5.73
N VAL A 190 -6.69 10.60 5.42
CA VAL A 190 -5.39 10.17 4.88
C VAL A 190 -4.68 9.25 5.88
N PHE A 191 -4.75 9.56 7.18
CA PHE A 191 -4.18 8.71 8.22
C PHE A 191 -4.78 7.29 8.20
N ILE A 192 -6.11 7.18 8.23
CA ILE A 192 -6.80 5.87 8.18
C ILE A 192 -6.45 5.11 6.88
N HIS A 193 -6.40 5.83 5.76
CA HIS A 193 -6.07 5.25 4.46
C HIS A 193 -4.63 4.74 4.43
N THR A 194 -3.69 5.47 5.04
CA THR A 194 -2.29 5.10 5.18
C THR A 194 -2.13 3.87 6.07
N LEU A 195 -2.82 3.83 7.22
CA LEU A 195 -2.82 2.66 8.10
C LEU A 195 -3.28 1.40 7.36
N ARG A 196 -4.31 1.50 6.52
CA ARG A 196 -4.77 0.37 5.70
C ARG A 196 -3.70 -0.15 4.75
N LEU A 197 -3.03 0.75 4.02
CA LEU A 197 -1.93 0.36 3.11
C LEU A 197 -0.83 -0.40 3.89
N HIS A 198 -0.47 0.07 5.08
CA HIS A 198 0.56 -0.60 5.89
C HIS A 198 0.10 -1.94 6.46
N PHE A 199 -1.05 -2.00 7.13
CA PHE A 199 -1.56 -3.21 7.79
C PHE A 199 -2.04 -4.29 6.84
N TYR A 200 -2.80 -3.94 5.81
CA TYR A 200 -3.41 -4.94 4.96
C TYR A 200 -2.57 -5.30 3.74
N GLU A 201 -1.79 -4.37 3.21
CA GLU A 201 -1.11 -4.59 1.92
C GLU A 201 0.39 -4.85 2.07
N TRP A 202 1.04 -4.23 3.06
CA TRP A 202 2.48 -4.38 3.29
C TRP A 202 2.81 -5.41 4.38
N PHE A 203 2.26 -5.27 5.58
CA PHE A 203 2.52 -6.18 6.71
C PHE A 203 2.09 -7.62 6.40
N SER A 204 0.97 -7.80 5.68
CA SER A 204 0.49 -9.12 5.25
C SER A 204 1.47 -9.90 4.37
N LYS A 205 2.49 -9.24 3.79
CA LYS A 205 3.48 -9.91 2.92
C LYS A 205 4.58 -10.62 3.68
N PHE A 206 4.92 -10.20 4.90
CA PHE A 206 6.07 -10.76 5.63
C PHE A 206 5.76 -11.14 7.08
N TYR A 207 4.65 -10.65 7.63
CA TYR A 207 4.30 -10.85 9.03
C TYR A 207 3.31 -12.00 9.19
N GLU A 208 3.76 -13.10 9.80
CA GLU A 208 2.94 -14.30 10.04
C GLU A 208 2.19 -14.27 11.38
N GLY A 209 2.48 -13.33 12.28
CA GLY A 209 1.73 -13.14 13.52
C GLY A 209 1.85 -14.24 14.59
N MET A 210 2.65 -15.29 14.36
CA MET A 210 2.79 -16.45 15.26
C MET A 210 3.77 -16.24 16.43
N GLY A 211 4.03 -15.00 16.84
CA GLY A 211 4.95 -14.70 17.93
C GLY A 211 4.28 -14.77 19.31
N MET A 212 5.01 -15.27 20.32
CA MET A 212 4.61 -15.07 21.72
C MET A 212 5.13 -13.73 22.22
N GLU A 213 4.26 -12.95 22.87
CA GLU A 213 4.67 -11.72 23.52
C GLU A 213 5.70 -12.02 24.61
N PHE A 214 6.86 -11.35 24.55
CA PHE A 214 7.86 -11.48 25.58
C PHE A 214 7.34 -10.84 26.87
N GLN A 215 6.96 -11.67 27.84
CA GLN A 215 6.60 -11.22 29.19
C GLN A 215 7.83 -11.33 30.10
N PRO A 216 8.60 -10.25 30.29
CA PRO A 216 9.71 -10.28 31.24
C PRO A 216 9.18 -10.51 32.65
N PHE A 217 9.93 -11.24 33.45
CA PHE A 217 9.65 -11.37 34.88
C PHE A 217 9.77 -9.98 35.53
N LYS A 218 8.62 -9.35 35.79
CA LYS A 218 8.50 -8.05 36.46
C LYS A 218 7.75 -8.26 37.77
N TYR A 219 8.26 -7.67 38.84
CA TYR A 219 7.57 -7.64 40.12
C TYR A 219 6.32 -6.74 39.98
N HIS A 220 5.16 -7.35 39.77
CA HIS A 220 3.90 -6.63 39.67
C HIS A 220 3.42 -6.33 41.09
N GLN A 221 3.65 -5.10 41.57
CA GLN A 221 3.06 -4.63 42.82
C GLN A 221 1.55 -4.55 42.63
N ARG A 222 0.85 -5.61 43.06
CA ARG A 222 -0.61 -5.58 43.19
C ARG A 222 -0.92 -4.47 44.21
N PHE A 223 -1.65 -3.44 43.80
CA PHE A 223 -2.04 -2.34 44.68
C PHE A 223 -2.68 -2.92 45.94
N VAL A 224 -1.98 -2.82 47.07
CA VAL A 224 -2.51 -3.22 48.37
C VAL A 224 -3.13 -1.96 48.96
N GLU A 225 -4.45 -1.94 49.05
CA GLU A 225 -5.17 -0.89 49.77
C GLU A 225 -4.86 -1.07 51.27
N ILE A 226 -4.10 -0.12 51.83
CA ILE A 226 -3.73 -0.12 53.25
C ILE A 226 -4.98 0.25 54.03
N LEU A 227 -5.71 -0.76 54.51
CA LEU A 227 -6.80 -0.58 55.47
C LEU A 227 -6.19 -0.10 56.80
N HIS A 228 -6.22 1.22 57.04
CA HIS A 228 -5.97 1.80 58.35
C HIS A 228 -7.13 1.42 59.28
N SER A 229 -7.04 0.25 59.91
CA SER A 229 -7.85 -0.08 61.08
C SER A 229 -7.33 0.75 62.25
N ASN A 230 -8.07 1.81 62.58
CA ASN A 230 -7.87 2.63 63.76
C ASN A 230 -8.13 1.74 65.00
N VAL A 231 -7.07 1.12 65.53
CA VAL A 231 -7.10 0.47 66.84
C VAL A 231 -6.98 1.57 67.89
N ARG A 232 -8.11 1.94 68.49
CA ARG A 232 -8.18 2.63 69.79
C ARG A 232 -8.02 1.62 70.91
#